data_AF-A0A519UXD1-F1
#
_entry.id   AF-A0A519UXD1-F1
#
_cell.length_a   1.000
_cell.length_b   1.000
_cell.length_c   1.000
_cell.angle_alpha   90.00
_cell.angle_beta   90.00
_cell.angle_gamma   90.00
#
_symmetry.space_group_name_H-M   'P 1'
#
loop_
_entity.id
_entity.type
_entity.pdbx_description
1 polymer ?
#
loop_
_entity_poly.entity_id
_entity_poly.type
_entity_poly.pdbx_seq_one_letter_code
_entity_poly.pdbx_strand_id
1 'polypeptide(L)'
;MSDKKTLFTEKIKTSYAPTGASIYLGAGILDGEVLAEAEVNLPLRMMNRHGLIAGATGTGKTRTLQLLAEQLSDAGVPVFMLDVKGDLSGLKQAGTINPKIEERSSQLNKPFSPTGFPIELYSLSGKTGAQMRATVTEFGPVLLAKILELNDTQTGVLAVIFKYADDNKMPIVDLNDLKKLLGYLSEGDGAAEIKSSYGSISASTSSTILRKIVAIEQQGLGGMFGETSYDIDDLFNRIDGKGVISLLNIADVQNQPVLYSTFLLSLLAEIYQYMPEAGDLDKPKLVFFFDEAHLLFNDAPKAFLEQVNTIIRLIRSKGIGVFFCT
;
A
#
# COMPACT_ATOMS: atom_id res chain seq x y z
N MET A 1 -25.18 39.55 -7.88
CA MET A 1 -24.97 38.18 -7.33
C MET A 1 -25.04 37.10 -8.40
N SER A 2 -26.03 37.13 -9.31
CA SER A 2 -26.14 36.16 -10.42
C SER A 2 -24.87 36.07 -11.28
N ASP A 3 -24.35 37.20 -11.77
CA ASP A 3 -23.16 37.22 -12.63
C ASP A 3 -21.90 36.66 -11.96
N LYS A 4 -21.74 36.87 -10.64
CA LYS A 4 -20.61 36.35 -9.87
C LYS A 4 -20.67 34.83 -9.79
N LYS A 5 -21.86 34.26 -9.53
CA LYS A 5 -22.07 32.81 -9.49
C LYS A 5 -21.83 32.19 -10.87
N THR A 6 -22.39 32.79 -11.92
CA THR A 6 -22.20 32.31 -13.29
C THR A 6 -20.72 32.33 -13.69
N LEU A 7 -20.02 33.45 -13.47
CA LEU A 7 -18.59 33.55 -13.79
C LEU A 7 -17.74 32.55 -13.00
N PHE A 8 -18.06 32.35 -11.72
CA PHE A 8 -17.38 31.36 -10.88
C PHE A 8 -17.61 29.93 -11.41
N THR A 9 -18.86 29.56 -11.66
CA THR A 9 -19.23 28.24 -12.19
C THR A 9 -18.54 27.97 -13.52
N GLU A 10 -18.59 28.91 -14.47
CA GLU A 10 -17.95 28.75 -15.77
C GLU A 10 -16.42 28.61 -15.65
N LYS A 11 -15.80 29.36 -14.74
CA LYS A 11 -14.36 29.24 -14.46
C LYS A 11 -13.99 27.85 -13.93
N ILE A 12 -14.78 27.31 -13.00
CA ILE A 12 -14.55 25.96 -12.45
C ILE A 12 -14.78 24.90 -13.53
N LYS A 13 -15.92 24.93 -14.24
CA LYS A 13 -16.22 23.98 -15.34
C LYS A 13 -15.08 23.95 -16.36
N THR A 14 -14.62 25.12 -16.80
CA THR A 14 -13.53 25.22 -17.79
C THR A 14 -12.20 24.69 -17.26
N SER A 15 -11.93 24.85 -15.96
CA SER A 15 -10.66 24.41 -15.34
C SER A 15 -10.61 22.91 -15.05
N TYR A 16 -11.77 22.28 -14.83
CA TYR A 16 -11.92 20.88 -14.47
C TYR A 16 -12.79 20.11 -15.47
N ALA A 17 -12.60 20.38 -16.77
CA ALA A 17 -13.22 19.68 -17.90
C ALA A 17 -12.25 18.67 -18.53
N PRO A 18 -12.04 17.48 -17.90
CA PRO A 18 -11.19 16.46 -18.48
C PRO A 18 -11.77 15.93 -19.80
N THR A 19 -10.89 15.59 -20.74
CA THR A 19 -11.25 14.80 -21.91
C THR A 19 -11.25 13.32 -21.52
N GLY A 20 -12.38 12.62 -21.72
CA GLY A 20 -12.52 11.19 -21.43
C GLY A 20 -13.03 10.90 -20.01
N ALA A 21 -12.74 9.70 -19.51
CA ALA A 21 -13.20 9.25 -18.19
C ALA A 21 -12.57 10.06 -17.05
N SER A 22 -13.32 10.28 -15.99
CA SER A 22 -12.89 11.08 -14.84
C SER A 22 -13.48 10.60 -13.54
N ILE A 23 -12.82 10.98 -12.45
CA ILE A 23 -13.29 10.84 -11.08
C ILE A 23 -13.94 12.17 -10.67
N TYR A 24 -15.18 12.11 -10.20
CA TYR A 24 -15.88 13.25 -9.64
C TYR A 24 -15.43 13.49 -8.19
N LEU A 25 -14.90 14.67 -7.90
CA LEU A 25 -14.41 15.05 -6.57
C LEU A 25 -15.42 15.88 -5.77
N GLY A 26 -16.34 16.57 -6.46
CA GLY A 26 -17.33 17.43 -5.83
C GLY A 26 -17.70 18.64 -6.68
N ALA A 27 -18.15 19.70 -6.03
CA ALA A 27 -18.56 20.94 -6.68
C ALA A 27 -17.99 22.17 -5.95
N GLY A 28 -17.85 23.27 -6.68
CA GLY A 28 -17.36 24.54 -6.17
C GLY A 28 -18.30 25.14 -5.11
N ILE A 29 -17.70 25.78 -4.11
CA ILE A 29 -18.41 26.51 -3.06
C ILE A 29 -18.10 28.00 -3.21
N LEU A 30 -19.13 28.83 -3.27
CA LEU A 30 -19.02 30.29 -3.33
C LEU A 30 -19.85 30.92 -2.24
N ASP A 31 -19.23 31.74 -1.39
CA ASP A 31 -19.89 32.45 -0.29
C ASP A 31 -20.71 31.52 0.65
N GLY A 32 -20.23 30.28 0.85
CA GLY A 32 -20.87 29.26 1.70
C GLY A 32 -21.94 28.42 0.99
N GLU A 33 -22.28 28.74 -0.26
CA GLU A 33 -23.26 28.02 -1.07
C GLU A 33 -22.57 27.02 -2.01
N VAL A 34 -23.07 25.78 -2.04
CA VAL A 34 -22.63 24.76 -3.00
C VAL A 34 -23.26 25.07 -4.35
N LEU A 35 -22.43 25.28 -5.36
CA LEU A 35 -22.88 25.47 -6.74
C LEU A 35 -22.73 24.14 -7.48
N ALA A 36 -23.79 23.32 -7.50
CA ALA A 36 -23.78 21.96 -8.05
C ALA A 36 -23.19 21.87 -9.47
N GLU A 37 -23.47 22.87 -10.30
CA GLU A 37 -22.97 22.94 -11.68
C GLU A 37 -21.46 23.19 -11.79
N ALA A 38 -20.82 23.74 -10.75
CA ALA A 38 -19.39 24.00 -10.72
C ALA A 38 -18.63 22.69 -10.40
N GLU A 39 -18.81 21.67 -11.22
CA GLU A 39 -18.24 20.34 -10.97
C GLU A 39 -16.71 20.34 -11.03
N VAL A 40 -16.10 19.58 -10.12
CA VAL A 40 -14.66 19.33 -10.05
C VAL A 40 -14.41 17.88 -10.40
N ASN A 41 -13.84 17.64 -11.57
CA ASN A 41 -13.51 16.32 -12.08
C ASN A 41 -11.99 16.16 -12.27
N LEU A 42 -11.47 15.00 -11.89
CA LEU A 42 -10.07 14.62 -12.06
C LEU A 42 -9.97 13.59 -13.19
N PRO A 43 -9.18 13.83 -14.27
CA PRO A 43 -9.05 12.84 -15.34
C PRO A 43 -8.58 11.48 -14.80
N LEU A 44 -9.23 10.39 -15.23
CA LEU A 44 -8.97 9.05 -14.70
C LEU A 44 -7.51 8.62 -14.91
N ARG A 45 -6.92 8.96 -16.06
CA ARG A 45 -5.48 8.76 -16.34
C ARG A 45 -4.54 9.41 -15.33
N MET A 46 -4.96 10.45 -14.60
CA MET A 46 -4.12 11.10 -13.60
C MET A 46 -3.98 10.26 -12.33
N MET A 47 -4.80 9.23 -12.15
CA MET A 47 -4.77 8.38 -10.97
C MET A 47 -3.51 7.49 -10.90
N ASN A 48 -2.71 7.37 -11.96
CA ASN A 48 -1.37 6.76 -11.89
C ASN A 48 -0.23 7.75 -11.57
N ARG A 49 -0.55 9.03 -11.30
CA ARG A 49 0.45 10.07 -11.01
C ARG A 49 0.67 10.33 -9.53
N HIS A 50 0.23 9.40 -8.70
CA HIS A 50 0.25 9.45 -7.25
C HIS A 50 -0.55 10.64 -6.68
N GLY A 51 -0.74 10.65 -5.38
CA GLY A 51 -1.43 11.77 -4.73
C GLY A 51 -1.22 11.80 -3.22
N LEU A 52 -1.57 12.93 -2.63
CA LEU A 52 -1.58 13.15 -1.19
C LEU A 52 -2.96 13.65 -0.77
N ILE A 53 -3.57 12.97 0.19
CA ILE A 53 -4.84 13.36 0.80
C ILE A 53 -4.54 13.70 2.26
N ALA A 54 -4.48 15.00 2.56
CA ALA A 54 -4.11 15.49 3.88
C ALA A 54 -5.31 16.11 4.63
N GLY A 55 -5.43 15.84 5.93
CA GLY A 55 -6.44 16.46 6.79
C GLY A 55 -6.40 15.99 8.25
N ALA A 56 -6.91 16.80 9.17
CA ALA A 56 -6.99 16.39 10.57
C ALA A 56 -7.95 15.18 10.78
N THR A 57 -7.85 14.51 11.92
CA THR A 57 -8.77 13.41 12.25
C THR A 57 -10.23 13.90 12.20
N GLY A 58 -11.07 13.15 11.49
CA GLY A 58 -12.50 13.47 11.35
C GLY A 58 -12.83 14.46 10.23
N THR A 59 -11.88 14.96 9.45
CA THR A 59 -12.16 15.87 8.31
C THR A 59 -12.67 15.17 7.05
N GLY A 60 -12.86 13.84 7.10
CA GLY A 60 -13.46 13.07 6.01
C GLY A 60 -12.48 12.31 5.11
N LYS A 61 -11.20 12.18 5.50
CA LYS A 61 -10.18 11.41 4.76
C LYS A 61 -10.67 10.03 4.29
N THR A 62 -11.15 9.21 5.23
CA THR A 62 -11.69 7.87 4.93
C THR A 62 -12.88 7.93 3.97
N ARG A 63 -13.74 8.95 4.06
CA ARG A 63 -14.87 9.13 3.13
C ARG A 63 -14.40 9.50 1.72
N THR A 64 -13.39 10.36 1.62
CA THR A 64 -12.75 10.68 0.34
C THR A 64 -12.12 9.43 -0.27
N LEU A 65 -11.40 8.63 0.51
CA LEU A 65 -10.80 7.36 0.05
C LEU A 65 -11.86 6.38 -0.46
N GLN A 66 -12.96 6.19 0.29
CA GLN A 66 -14.09 5.36 -0.14
C GLN A 66 -14.67 5.86 -1.47
N LEU A 67 -14.99 7.14 -1.59
CA LEU A 67 -15.52 7.74 -2.81
C LEU A 67 -14.59 7.54 -4.03
N LEU A 68 -13.28 7.65 -3.84
CA LEU A 68 -12.30 7.40 -4.90
C LEU A 68 -12.25 5.91 -5.27
N ALA A 69 -12.21 5.02 -4.28
CA ALA A 69 -12.14 3.57 -4.50
C ALA A 69 -13.39 3.03 -5.23
N GLU A 70 -14.57 3.50 -4.83
CA GLU A 70 -15.85 3.16 -5.47
C GLU A 70 -15.85 3.58 -6.95
N GLN A 71 -15.48 4.82 -7.25
CA GLN A 71 -15.44 5.31 -8.65
C GLN A 71 -14.36 4.64 -9.49
N LEU A 72 -13.20 4.29 -8.90
CA LEU A 72 -12.16 3.52 -9.57
C LEU A 72 -12.65 2.11 -9.89
N SER A 73 -13.28 1.44 -8.93
CA SER A 73 -13.89 0.13 -9.11
C SER A 73 -14.93 0.17 -10.24
N ASP A 74 -15.83 1.15 -10.23
CA ASP A 74 -16.82 1.34 -11.31
C ASP A 74 -16.18 1.57 -12.68
N ALA A 75 -15.04 2.27 -12.73
CA ALA A 75 -14.26 2.46 -13.95
C ALA A 75 -13.45 1.21 -14.36
N GLY A 76 -13.59 0.08 -13.66
CA GLY A 76 -12.85 -1.15 -13.90
C GLY A 76 -11.38 -1.08 -13.51
N VAL A 77 -11.03 -0.20 -12.57
CA VAL A 77 -9.68 -0.07 -12.00
C VAL A 77 -9.67 -0.76 -10.64
N PRO A 78 -8.90 -1.85 -10.48
CA PRO A 78 -8.65 -2.47 -9.18
C PRO A 78 -8.01 -1.50 -8.19
N VAL A 79 -8.32 -1.67 -6.91
CA VAL A 79 -7.87 -0.80 -5.83
C VAL A 79 -7.32 -1.63 -4.68
N PHE A 80 -6.16 -1.27 -4.15
CA PHE A 80 -5.64 -1.85 -2.92
C PHE A 80 -5.71 -0.82 -1.78
N MET A 81 -6.25 -1.20 -0.63
CA MET A 81 -6.38 -0.30 0.52
C MET A 81 -6.03 -1.00 1.83
N LEU A 82 -5.55 -0.21 2.79
CA LEU A 82 -5.46 -0.65 4.19
C LEU A 82 -6.81 -0.49 4.89
N ASP A 83 -7.29 -1.56 5.52
CA ASP A 83 -8.44 -1.52 6.41
C ASP A 83 -7.95 -1.51 7.85
N VAL A 84 -7.63 -0.32 8.34
CA VAL A 84 -7.13 -0.11 9.71
C VAL A 84 -8.19 -0.50 10.72
N LYS A 85 -9.44 -0.06 10.51
CA LYS A 85 -10.53 -0.21 11.49
C LYS A 85 -11.35 -1.49 11.30
N GLY A 86 -11.17 -2.21 10.19
CA GLY A 86 -11.99 -3.36 9.81
C GLY A 86 -13.36 -2.97 9.24
N ASP A 87 -13.61 -1.68 9.00
CA ASP A 87 -14.91 -1.15 8.61
C ASP A 87 -15.06 -0.91 7.10
N LEU A 88 -13.97 -0.99 6.33
CA LEU A 88 -14.01 -0.86 4.87
C LEU A 88 -14.62 -2.08 4.18
N SER A 89 -14.59 -3.24 4.83
CA SER A 89 -15.26 -4.46 4.34
C SER A 89 -16.76 -4.26 4.05
N GLY A 90 -17.40 -3.26 4.68
CA GLY A 90 -18.78 -2.86 4.44
C GLY A 90 -19.08 -2.42 3.00
N LEU A 91 -18.06 -2.01 2.23
CA LEU A 91 -18.19 -1.67 0.80
C LEU A 91 -18.73 -2.82 -0.06
N LYS A 92 -18.68 -4.07 0.43
CA LYS A 92 -19.25 -5.22 -0.27
C LYS A 92 -20.77 -5.17 -0.38
N GLN A 93 -21.44 -4.52 0.57
CA GLN A 93 -22.90 -4.42 0.61
C GLN A 93 -23.36 -3.05 0.13
N ALA A 94 -24.58 -3.01 -0.43
CA ALA A 94 -25.21 -1.74 -0.73
C ALA A 94 -25.40 -0.94 0.57
N GLY A 95 -24.94 0.31 0.58
CA GLY A 95 -25.12 1.20 1.71
C GLY A 95 -26.59 1.53 2.00
N THR A 96 -26.84 2.15 3.15
CA THR A 96 -28.18 2.66 3.50
C THR A 96 -28.26 4.15 3.25
N ILE A 97 -29.37 4.60 2.66
CA ILE A 97 -29.67 6.03 2.53
C ILE A 97 -29.98 6.60 3.93
N ASN A 98 -29.50 7.82 4.20
CA ASN A 98 -29.81 8.57 5.41
C ASN A 98 -29.97 10.07 5.08
N PRO A 99 -30.53 10.89 5.98
CA PRO A 99 -30.80 12.30 5.70
C PRO A 99 -29.58 13.12 5.25
N LYS A 100 -28.38 12.80 5.76
CA LYS A 100 -27.14 13.51 5.36
C LYS A 100 -26.73 13.18 3.93
N ILE A 101 -26.91 11.93 3.50
CA ILE A 101 -26.64 11.50 2.12
C ILE A 101 -27.65 12.14 1.18
N GLU A 102 -28.94 12.13 1.53
CA GLU A 102 -30.00 12.76 0.72
C GLU A 102 -29.77 14.27 0.56
N GLU A 103 -29.49 14.96 1.66
CA GLU A 103 -29.17 16.39 1.66
C GLU A 103 -27.96 16.66 0.75
N ARG A 104 -26.88 15.89 0.89
CA ARG A 104 -25.66 16.07 0.10
C ARG A 104 -25.88 15.78 -1.39
N SER A 105 -26.59 14.70 -1.71
CA SER A 105 -26.96 14.35 -3.08
C SER A 105 -27.83 15.42 -3.73
N SER A 106 -28.76 16.00 -2.97
CA SER A 106 -29.58 17.12 -3.44
C SER A 106 -28.75 18.38 -3.66
N GLN A 107 -27.84 18.72 -2.74
CA GLN A 107 -26.94 19.89 -2.88
C GLN A 107 -26.03 19.79 -4.10
N LEU A 108 -25.60 18.57 -4.47
CA LEU A 108 -24.72 18.31 -5.61
C LEU A 108 -25.48 18.00 -6.90
N ASN A 109 -26.82 17.90 -6.85
CA ASN A 109 -27.64 17.39 -7.94
C ASN A 109 -27.14 16.05 -8.51
N LYS A 110 -26.67 15.16 -7.63
CA LYS A 110 -26.20 13.81 -7.97
C LYS A 110 -26.91 12.78 -7.08
N PRO A 111 -27.93 12.08 -7.60
CA PRO A 111 -28.62 11.02 -6.88
C PRO A 111 -27.64 9.95 -6.43
N PHE A 112 -27.67 9.60 -5.14
CA PHE A 112 -26.91 8.48 -4.61
C PHE A 112 -27.72 7.19 -4.76
N SER A 113 -27.21 6.25 -5.55
CA SER A 113 -27.76 4.89 -5.64
C SER A 113 -26.85 3.96 -4.85
N PRO A 114 -27.30 3.42 -3.69
CA PRO A 114 -26.49 2.50 -2.92
C PRO A 114 -26.19 1.24 -3.73
N THR A 115 -24.91 0.87 -3.80
CA THR A 115 -24.44 -0.34 -4.48
C THR A 115 -23.31 -0.97 -3.68
N GLY A 116 -23.09 -2.27 -3.90
CA GLY A 116 -21.95 -2.99 -3.33
C GLY A 116 -20.86 -3.17 -4.38
N PHE A 117 -19.62 -3.30 -3.91
CA PHE A 117 -18.43 -3.45 -4.74
C PHE A 117 -17.79 -4.83 -4.56
N PRO A 118 -17.09 -5.36 -5.58
CA PRO A 118 -16.30 -6.57 -5.41
C PRO A 118 -15.15 -6.28 -4.44
N ILE A 119 -15.08 -7.07 -3.36
CA ILE A 119 -14.10 -6.91 -2.28
C ILE A 119 -13.39 -8.23 -2.09
N GLU A 120 -12.07 -8.17 -1.95
CA GLU A 120 -11.23 -9.26 -1.45
C GLU A 120 -10.59 -8.83 -0.14
N LEU A 121 -10.62 -9.72 0.85
CA LEU A 121 -10.06 -9.45 2.18
C LEU A 121 -8.73 -10.20 2.33
N TYR A 122 -7.71 -9.47 2.76
CA TYR A 122 -6.36 -9.95 2.97
C TYR A 122 -5.91 -9.74 4.42
N SER A 123 -4.95 -10.53 4.88
CA SER A 123 -4.39 -10.46 6.24
C SER A 123 -2.90 -10.83 6.24
N LEU A 124 -2.10 -10.17 7.10
CA LEU A 124 -0.71 -10.59 7.32
C LEU A 124 -0.61 -11.74 8.32
N SER A 125 -1.46 -11.73 9.35
CA SER A 125 -1.50 -12.76 10.39
C SER A 125 -2.27 -14.02 9.96
N GLY A 126 -3.08 -13.91 8.90
CA GLY A 126 -3.98 -14.97 8.43
C GLY A 126 -5.27 -15.09 9.24
N LYS A 127 -5.58 -14.17 10.17
CA LYS A 127 -6.81 -14.24 10.98
C LYS A 127 -8.07 -13.83 10.23
N THR A 128 -8.01 -12.73 9.47
CA THR A 128 -9.19 -12.13 8.83
C THR A 128 -8.93 -11.85 7.36
N GLY A 129 -9.22 -12.83 6.50
CA GLY A 129 -8.98 -12.75 5.06
C GLY A 129 -7.93 -13.75 4.59
N ALA A 130 -7.67 -13.77 3.28
CA ALA A 130 -6.61 -14.56 2.69
C ALA A 130 -5.25 -14.08 3.20
N GLN A 131 -4.40 -15.01 3.63
CA GLN A 131 -3.09 -14.64 4.15
C GLN A 131 -2.18 -14.19 3.01
N MET A 132 -1.69 -12.94 3.09
CA MET A 132 -0.60 -12.50 2.22
C MET A 132 0.72 -12.91 2.86
N ARG A 133 1.52 -13.65 2.08
CA ARG A 133 2.85 -14.11 2.48
C ARG A 133 3.88 -13.60 1.49
N ALA A 134 5.11 -13.46 1.94
CA ALA A 134 6.26 -13.22 1.10
C ALA A 134 7.47 -13.96 1.68
N THR A 135 8.41 -14.37 0.86
CA THR A 135 9.64 -15.02 1.33
C THR A 135 10.58 -14.02 1.99
N VAL A 136 11.50 -14.51 2.83
CA VAL A 136 12.56 -13.65 3.40
C VAL A 136 13.44 -13.07 2.29
N THR A 137 13.69 -13.83 1.22
CA THR A 137 14.40 -13.35 0.03
C THR A 137 13.68 -12.19 -0.67
N GLU A 138 12.36 -12.22 -0.84
CA GLU A 138 11.58 -11.14 -1.46
C GLU A 138 11.67 -9.80 -0.69
N PHE A 139 11.75 -9.85 0.64
CA PHE A 139 12.00 -8.65 1.45
C PHE A 139 13.41 -8.10 1.25
N GLY A 140 14.39 -8.97 1.12
CA GLY A 140 15.80 -8.57 1.09
C GLY A 140 16.31 -8.02 2.43
N PRO A 141 17.60 -7.70 2.51
CA PRO A 141 18.24 -7.32 3.78
C PRO A 141 17.78 -5.96 4.31
N VAL A 142 17.44 -5.01 3.43
CA VAL A 142 17.08 -3.62 3.84
C VAL A 142 15.71 -3.58 4.50
N LEU A 143 14.69 -4.17 3.87
CA LEU A 143 13.34 -4.17 4.42
C LEU A 143 13.27 -5.06 5.67
N LEU A 144 13.93 -6.22 5.64
CA LEU A 144 13.96 -7.10 6.81
C LEU A 144 14.69 -6.47 8.01
N ALA A 145 15.78 -5.73 7.78
CA ALA A 145 16.46 -4.98 8.83
C ALA A 145 15.53 -3.94 9.50
N LYS A 146 14.66 -3.28 8.72
CA LYS A 146 13.66 -2.34 9.26
C LYS A 146 12.63 -3.06 10.12
N ILE A 147 12.09 -4.19 9.67
CA ILE A 147 11.16 -5.03 10.44
C ILE A 147 11.77 -5.51 11.76
N LEU A 148 13.05 -5.91 11.72
CA LEU A 148 13.78 -6.39 12.89
C LEU A 148 14.35 -5.25 13.76
N GLU A 149 14.15 -3.99 13.35
CA GLU A 149 14.71 -2.79 14.00
C GLU A 149 16.22 -2.88 14.24
N LEU A 150 16.94 -3.31 13.21
CA LEU A 150 18.39 -3.47 13.27
C LEU A 150 19.11 -2.13 13.15
N ASN A 151 20.23 -1.98 13.85
CA ASN A 151 21.15 -0.86 13.64
C ASN A 151 22.01 -1.06 12.39
N ASP A 152 22.81 -0.05 12.03
CA ASP A 152 23.64 -0.07 10.81
C ASP A 152 24.60 -1.27 10.77
N THR A 153 25.23 -1.61 11.89
CA THR A 153 26.16 -2.76 11.97
C THR A 153 25.42 -4.08 11.74
N GLN A 154 24.26 -4.27 12.38
CA GLN A 154 23.43 -5.46 12.23
C GLN A 154 22.85 -5.56 10.81
N THR A 155 22.46 -4.44 10.23
CA THR A 155 21.99 -4.34 8.84
C THR A 155 23.09 -4.74 7.86
N GLY A 156 24.33 -4.29 8.09
CA GLY A 156 25.49 -4.71 7.29
C GLY A 156 25.74 -6.22 7.38
N VAL A 157 25.63 -6.80 8.58
CA VAL A 157 25.73 -8.26 8.76
C VAL A 157 24.62 -8.98 8.01
N LEU A 158 23.38 -8.50 8.10
CA LEU A 158 22.26 -9.09 7.38
C LEU A 158 22.48 -9.04 5.86
N ALA A 159 22.98 -7.93 5.33
CA ALA A 159 23.32 -7.80 3.91
C ALA A 159 24.38 -8.82 3.46
N VAL A 160 25.39 -9.09 4.29
CA VAL A 160 26.39 -10.13 4.00
C VAL A 160 25.76 -11.53 3.99
N ILE A 161 24.86 -11.82 4.93
CA ILE A 161 24.16 -13.12 4.99
C ILE A 161 23.35 -13.35 3.70
N PHE A 162 22.60 -12.34 3.26
CA PHE A 162 21.86 -12.39 1.99
C PHE A 162 22.80 -12.58 0.79
N LYS A 163 23.93 -11.86 0.76
CA LYS A 163 24.92 -12.00 -0.32
C LYS A 163 25.51 -13.42 -0.37
N TYR A 164 25.81 -14.01 0.79
CA TYR A 164 26.28 -15.39 0.86
C TYR A 164 25.21 -16.37 0.36
N ALA A 165 23.96 -16.17 0.76
CA ALA A 165 22.83 -16.97 0.28
C ALA A 165 22.69 -16.90 -1.25
N ASP A 166 22.76 -15.71 -1.83
CA ASP A 166 22.69 -15.51 -3.28
C ASP A 166 23.85 -16.21 -4.03
N ASP A 167 25.09 -16.03 -3.56
CA ASP A 167 26.28 -16.65 -4.18
C ASP A 167 26.22 -18.18 -4.18
N ASN A 168 25.62 -18.75 -3.14
CA ASN A 168 25.49 -20.20 -2.96
C ASN A 168 24.14 -20.75 -3.41
N LYS A 169 23.26 -19.92 -3.99
CA LYS A 169 21.91 -20.28 -4.45
C LYS A 169 21.07 -20.94 -3.33
N MET A 170 21.14 -20.37 -2.14
CA MET A 170 20.40 -20.81 -0.95
C MET A 170 19.25 -19.82 -0.69
N PRO A 171 18.08 -19.97 -1.34
CA PRO A 171 16.95 -19.09 -1.07
C PRO A 171 16.56 -19.17 0.41
N ILE A 172 16.27 -18.01 1.00
CA ILE A 172 15.84 -17.90 2.39
C ILE A 172 14.32 -17.76 2.34
N VAL A 173 13.62 -18.87 2.54
CA VAL A 173 12.16 -18.91 2.37
C VAL A 173 11.48 -18.28 3.57
N ASP A 174 11.84 -18.71 4.77
CA ASP A 174 11.21 -18.30 6.02
C ASP A 174 12.21 -17.82 7.07
N LEU A 175 11.69 -17.43 8.24
CA LEU A 175 12.51 -17.00 9.38
C LEU A 175 13.37 -18.13 9.96
N ASN A 176 12.98 -19.39 9.77
CA ASN A 176 13.74 -20.54 10.26
C ASN A 176 14.99 -20.79 9.41
N ASP A 177 14.89 -20.64 8.09
CA ASP A 177 16.03 -20.66 7.19
C ASP A 177 17.01 -19.54 7.52
N LEU A 178 16.52 -18.33 7.78
CA LEU A 178 17.37 -17.22 8.21
C LEU A 178 18.09 -17.53 9.53
N LYS A 179 17.39 -18.09 10.53
CA LYS A 179 18.00 -18.49 11.81
C LYS A 179 19.10 -19.54 11.62
N LYS A 180 18.84 -20.56 10.79
CA LYS A 180 19.82 -21.62 10.49
C LYS A 180 21.05 -21.06 9.78
N LEU A 181 20.83 -20.24 8.75
CA LEU A 181 21.92 -19.64 7.99
C LEU A 181 22.76 -18.70 8.86
N LEU A 182 22.12 -17.89 9.71
CA LEU A 182 22.81 -17.05 10.67
C LEU A 182 23.68 -17.86 11.63
N GLY A 183 23.16 -18.96 12.19
CA GLY A 183 23.93 -19.86 13.08
C GLY A 183 25.10 -20.55 12.36
N TYR A 184 24.85 -21.04 11.14
CA TYR A 184 25.86 -21.67 10.29
C TYR A 184 27.02 -20.72 9.99
N LEU A 185 26.73 -19.45 9.71
CA LEU A 185 27.72 -18.43 9.37
C LEU A 185 28.39 -17.77 10.59
N SER A 186 27.75 -17.77 11.76
CA SER A 186 28.35 -17.17 12.96
C SER A 186 29.21 -18.13 13.78
N GLU A 187 28.80 -19.39 13.90
CA GLU A 187 29.44 -20.36 14.81
C GLU A 187 29.66 -21.75 14.16
N GLY A 188 29.01 -22.04 13.04
CA GLY A 188 29.13 -23.32 12.32
C GLY A 188 30.26 -23.36 11.28
N ASP A 189 30.22 -24.39 10.43
CA ASP A 189 31.26 -24.64 9.42
C ASP A 189 31.43 -23.47 8.43
N GLY A 190 30.36 -22.73 8.15
CA GLY A 190 30.36 -21.56 7.27
C GLY A 190 31.06 -20.33 7.86
N ALA A 191 31.39 -20.33 9.16
CA ALA A 191 32.06 -19.20 9.80
C ALA A 191 33.47 -18.95 9.22
N ALA A 192 34.17 -20.00 8.80
CA ALA A 192 35.46 -19.87 8.12
C ALA A 192 35.31 -19.30 6.70
N GLU A 193 34.27 -19.71 5.99
CA GLU A 193 33.98 -19.27 4.62
C GLU A 193 33.68 -17.78 4.58
N ILE A 194 32.75 -17.31 5.42
CA ILE A 194 32.35 -15.90 5.46
C ILE A 194 33.50 -15.00 5.94
N LYS A 195 34.32 -15.48 6.89
CA LYS A 195 35.47 -14.73 7.40
C LYS A 195 36.47 -14.40 6.29
N SER A 196 36.66 -15.30 5.34
CA SER A 196 37.61 -15.11 4.23
C SER A 196 37.15 -14.07 3.22
N SER A 197 35.84 -13.95 2.99
CA SER A 197 35.28 -13.15 1.88
C SER A 197 34.61 -11.85 2.34
N TYR A 198 34.03 -11.84 3.54
CA TYR A 198 33.18 -10.75 4.04
C TYR A 198 33.47 -10.33 5.48
N GLY A 199 34.41 -11.00 6.16
CA GLY A 199 34.73 -10.76 7.57
C GLY A 199 33.90 -11.60 8.54
N SER A 200 34.16 -11.46 9.85
CA SER A 200 33.51 -12.27 10.88
C SER A 200 32.21 -11.65 11.38
N ILE A 201 31.19 -12.49 11.59
CA ILE A 201 29.97 -12.12 12.32
C ILE A 201 30.23 -12.28 13.82
N SER A 202 30.02 -11.22 14.61
CA SER A 202 30.17 -11.32 16.06
C SER A 202 29.02 -12.10 16.70
N ALA A 203 29.31 -12.88 17.75
CA ALA A 203 28.30 -13.64 18.50
C ALA A 203 27.22 -12.73 19.11
N SER A 204 27.59 -11.51 19.53
CA SER A 204 26.66 -10.52 20.07
C SER A 204 25.68 -9.99 19.00
N THR A 205 26.15 -9.73 17.78
CA THR A 205 25.29 -9.36 16.64
C THR A 205 24.36 -10.49 16.26
N SER A 206 24.88 -11.71 16.09
CA SER A 206 24.09 -12.90 15.75
C SER A 206 22.97 -13.14 16.77
N SER A 207 23.32 -13.15 18.07
CA SER A 207 22.36 -13.30 19.16
C SER A 207 21.28 -12.21 19.18
N THR A 208 21.62 -10.99 18.78
CA THR A 208 20.65 -9.88 18.75
C THR A 208 19.66 -10.05 17.61
N ILE A 209 20.13 -10.41 16.41
CA ILE A 209 19.27 -10.70 15.26
C ILE A 209 18.33 -11.88 15.58
N LEU A 210 18.86 -12.97 16.16
CA LEU A 210 18.05 -14.13 16.57
C LEU A 210 16.91 -13.74 17.53
N ARG A 211 17.19 -12.91 18.55
CA ARG A 211 16.14 -12.45 19.47
C ARG A 211 15.06 -11.60 18.79
N LYS A 212 15.44 -10.76 17.82
CA LYS A 212 14.49 -9.96 17.04
C LYS A 212 13.61 -10.85 16.16
N ILE A 213 14.18 -11.89 15.54
CA ILE A 213 13.41 -12.89 14.78
C ILE A 213 12.41 -13.61 15.69
N VAL A 214 12.86 -14.09 16.85
CA VAL A 214 11.99 -14.78 17.83
C VAL A 214 10.86 -13.86 18.33
N ALA A 215 11.12 -12.56 18.48
CA ALA A 215 10.08 -11.61 18.88
C ALA A 215 8.93 -11.53 17.86
N ILE A 216 9.23 -11.58 16.55
CA ILE A 216 8.20 -11.62 15.48
C ILE A 216 7.41 -12.92 15.55
N GLU A 217 8.09 -14.06 15.76
CA GLU A 217 7.44 -15.36 15.89
C GLU A 217 6.49 -15.40 17.11
N GLN A 218 6.90 -14.83 18.25
CA GLN A 218 6.06 -14.74 19.46
C GLN A 218 4.82 -13.87 19.26
N GLN A 219 4.87 -12.89 18.35
CA GLN A 219 3.71 -12.07 17.99
C GLN A 219 2.74 -12.80 17.04
N GLY A 220 3.07 -14.04 16.61
CA GLY A 220 2.26 -14.82 15.67
C GLY A 220 2.40 -14.36 14.22
N LEU A 221 3.44 -13.59 13.90
CA LEU A 221 3.65 -12.99 12.58
C LEU A 221 4.67 -13.74 11.73
N GLY A 222 5.35 -14.75 12.28
CA GLY A 222 6.30 -15.56 11.52
C GLY A 222 5.69 -16.22 10.28
N GLY A 223 4.38 -16.53 10.32
CA GLY A 223 3.67 -17.15 9.21
C GLY A 223 3.50 -16.26 7.96
N MET A 224 3.79 -14.95 8.06
CA MET A 224 3.84 -14.09 6.87
C MET A 224 5.06 -14.39 5.99
N PHE A 225 6.10 -15.02 6.55
CA PHE A 225 7.32 -15.38 5.84
C PHE A 225 7.27 -16.83 5.36
N GLY A 226 7.19 -17.04 4.05
CA GLY A 226 7.27 -18.37 3.45
C GLY A 226 6.45 -18.55 2.17
N GLU A 227 6.43 -19.79 1.69
CA GLU A 227 5.75 -20.18 0.45
C GLU A 227 4.34 -20.76 0.69
N THR A 228 3.42 -20.65 -0.27
CA THR A 228 3.50 -19.82 -1.48
C THR A 228 3.43 -18.33 -1.12
N SER A 229 4.36 -17.54 -1.65
CA SER A 229 4.27 -16.08 -1.60
C SER A 229 3.07 -15.58 -2.41
N TYR A 230 2.69 -14.34 -2.18
CA TYR A 230 1.51 -13.74 -2.78
C TYR A 230 1.70 -13.52 -4.28
N ASP A 231 0.70 -13.90 -5.09
CA ASP A 231 0.72 -13.64 -6.53
C ASP A 231 0.17 -12.25 -6.81
N ILE A 232 1.02 -11.36 -7.34
CA ILE A 232 0.63 -9.99 -7.64
C ILE A 232 -0.47 -9.89 -8.70
N ASP A 233 -0.64 -10.91 -9.56
CA ASP A 233 -1.67 -10.91 -10.61
C ASP A 233 -3.09 -10.91 -10.00
N ASP A 234 -3.24 -11.45 -8.78
CA ASP A 234 -4.52 -11.44 -8.05
C ASP A 234 -5.03 -10.01 -7.77
N LEU A 235 -4.13 -9.02 -7.69
CA LEU A 235 -4.50 -7.61 -7.47
C LEU A 235 -5.17 -6.94 -8.67
N PHE A 236 -5.11 -7.57 -9.85
CA PHE A 236 -5.62 -6.96 -11.09
C PHE A 236 -7.00 -7.46 -11.50
N ASN A 237 -7.64 -8.27 -10.64
CA ASN A 237 -8.92 -8.91 -10.88
C ASN A 237 -10.08 -7.93 -11.11
N ARG A 238 -11.06 -8.39 -11.88
CA ARG A 238 -12.31 -7.68 -12.18
C ARG A 238 -13.50 -8.63 -12.07
N ILE A 239 -14.60 -8.13 -11.55
CA ILE A 239 -15.88 -8.87 -11.47
C ILE A 239 -16.95 -7.99 -12.12
N ASP A 240 -17.63 -8.52 -13.13
CA ASP A 240 -18.68 -7.82 -13.88
C ASP A 240 -18.24 -6.44 -14.42
N GLY A 241 -16.98 -6.35 -14.86
CA GLY A 241 -16.38 -5.12 -15.37
C GLY A 241 -15.89 -4.14 -14.29
N LYS A 242 -16.25 -4.35 -13.02
CA LYS A 242 -15.76 -3.57 -11.89
C LYS A 242 -14.39 -4.06 -11.42
N GLY A 243 -13.50 -3.15 -11.06
CA GLY A 243 -12.21 -3.47 -10.45
C GLY A 243 -12.38 -3.99 -9.04
N VAL A 244 -11.73 -5.08 -8.67
CA VAL A 244 -11.77 -5.61 -7.31
C VAL A 244 -11.11 -4.61 -6.34
N ILE A 245 -11.73 -4.38 -5.19
CA ILE A 245 -11.16 -3.61 -4.09
C ILE A 245 -10.56 -4.61 -3.09
N SER A 246 -9.23 -4.72 -3.13
CA SER A 246 -8.42 -5.54 -2.23
C SER A 246 -8.17 -4.79 -0.93
N LEU A 247 -8.67 -5.32 0.19
CA LEU A 247 -8.51 -4.72 1.51
C LEU A 247 -7.54 -5.55 2.34
N LEU A 248 -6.39 -4.98 2.69
CA LEU A 248 -5.52 -5.56 3.70
C LEU A 248 -6.03 -5.17 5.09
N ASN A 249 -6.70 -6.12 5.75
CA ASN A 249 -7.11 -5.96 7.13
C ASN A 249 -5.86 -6.00 8.02
N ILE A 250 -5.63 -4.88 8.72
CA ILE A 250 -4.52 -4.76 9.67
C ILE A 250 -5.01 -4.61 11.11
N ALA A 251 -6.30 -4.81 11.37
CA ALA A 251 -6.93 -4.55 12.66
C ALA A 251 -6.26 -5.34 13.80
N ASP A 252 -5.76 -6.55 13.52
CA ASP A 252 -5.10 -7.40 14.50
C ASP A 252 -3.56 -7.25 14.55
N VAL A 253 -2.99 -6.39 13.69
CA VAL A 253 -1.55 -6.06 13.62
C VAL A 253 -1.28 -4.55 13.70
N GLN A 254 -2.25 -3.75 14.15
CA GLN A 254 -2.12 -2.29 14.27
C GLN A 254 -0.94 -1.85 15.15
N ASN A 255 -0.58 -2.69 16.14
CA ASN A 255 0.56 -2.46 17.01
C ASN A 255 1.92 -2.74 16.33
N GLN A 256 1.93 -3.16 15.07
CA GLN A 256 3.12 -3.43 14.27
C GLN A 256 3.18 -2.53 13.01
N PRO A 257 3.23 -1.18 13.18
CA PRO A 257 3.25 -0.24 12.07
C PRO A 257 4.42 -0.44 11.11
N VAL A 258 5.59 -0.74 11.65
CA VAL A 258 6.79 -1.00 10.85
C VAL A 258 6.62 -2.24 9.96
N LEU A 259 5.92 -3.28 10.45
CA LEU A 259 5.74 -4.53 9.73
C LEU A 259 4.85 -4.36 8.49
N TYR A 260 3.61 -3.90 8.67
CA TYR A 260 2.70 -3.80 7.53
C TYR A 260 3.16 -2.73 6.55
N SER A 261 3.75 -1.63 7.02
CA SER A 261 4.27 -0.57 6.15
C SER A 261 5.42 -1.09 5.27
N THR A 262 6.32 -1.89 5.85
CA THR A 262 7.41 -2.54 5.11
C THR A 262 6.88 -3.61 4.16
N PHE A 263 5.88 -4.39 4.55
CA PHE A 263 5.23 -5.37 3.68
C PHE A 263 4.64 -4.71 2.43
N LEU A 264 3.91 -3.60 2.59
CA LEU A 264 3.34 -2.88 1.44
C LEU A 264 4.40 -2.37 0.47
N LEU A 265 5.56 -1.93 0.99
CA LEU A 265 6.67 -1.53 0.14
C LEU A 265 7.31 -2.71 -0.59
N SER A 266 7.42 -3.87 0.07
CA SER A 266 7.86 -5.10 -0.60
C SER A 266 6.92 -5.47 -1.74
N LEU A 267 5.61 -5.36 -1.52
CA LEU A 267 4.58 -5.61 -2.54
C LEU A 267 4.69 -4.63 -3.72
N LEU A 268 4.91 -3.34 -3.45
CA LEU A 268 5.14 -2.36 -4.53
C LEU A 268 6.44 -2.64 -5.29
N ALA A 269 7.49 -3.08 -4.61
CA ALA A 269 8.76 -3.45 -5.25
C ALA A 269 8.58 -4.67 -6.16
N GLU A 270 7.84 -5.67 -5.71
CA GLU A 270 7.51 -6.88 -6.45
C GLU A 270 6.68 -6.56 -7.70
N ILE A 271 5.62 -5.74 -7.55
CA ILE A 271 4.84 -5.23 -8.68
C ILE A 271 5.73 -4.52 -9.69
N TYR A 272 6.66 -3.67 -9.24
CA TYR A 272 7.59 -2.99 -10.14
C TYR A 272 8.52 -3.97 -10.89
N GLN A 273 8.98 -5.03 -10.21
CA GLN A 273 9.90 -6.00 -10.78
C GLN A 273 9.24 -6.87 -11.86
N TYR A 274 8.01 -7.31 -11.64
CA TYR A 274 7.33 -8.28 -12.52
C TYR A 274 6.42 -7.62 -13.56
N MET A 275 5.85 -6.45 -13.29
CA MET A 275 4.91 -5.84 -14.24
C MET A 275 5.64 -5.28 -15.48
N PRO A 276 5.06 -5.44 -16.69
CA PRO A 276 5.58 -4.80 -17.88
C PRO A 276 5.33 -3.29 -17.86
N GLU A 277 6.20 -2.54 -18.55
CA GLU A 277 5.99 -1.12 -18.82
C GLU A 277 4.65 -0.90 -19.54
N ALA A 278 3.91 0.13 -19.13
CA ALA A 278 2.55 0.37 -19.59
C ALA A 278 2.40 1.61 -20.50
N GLY A 279 3.41 2.47 -20.58
CA GLY A 279 3.33 3.72 -21.34
C GLY A 279 2.24 4.67 -20.84
N ASP A 280 1.65 5.44 -21.75
CA ASP A 280 0.52 6.33 -21.44
C ASP A 280 -0.80 5.58 -21.58
N LEU A 281 -1.48 5.36 -20.45
CA LEU A 281 -2.79 4.70 -20.37
C LEU A 281 -3.92 5.71 -20.17
N ASP A 282 -5.12 5.38 -20.67
CA ASP A 282 -6.35 6.15 -20.42
C ASP A 282 -6.86 6.01 -18.97
N LYS A 283 -6.46 4.92 -18.30
CA LYS A 283 -6.74 4.67 -16.88
C LYS A 283 -5.61 3.85 -16.23
N PRO A 284 -5.36 4.00 -14.92
CA PRO A 284 -4.40 3.15 -14.19
C PRO A 284 -4.77 1.66 -14.29
N LYS A 285 -3.77 0.79 -14.13
CA LYS A 285 -3.96 -0.66 -13.98
C LYS A 285 -4.39 -1.05 -12.56
N LEU A 286 -3.91 -0.31 -11.56
CA LEU A 286 -4.16 -0.53 -10.13
C LEU A 286 -3.87 0.76 -9.37
N VAL A 287 -4.60 1.03 -8.29
CA VAL A 287 -4.37 2.18 -7.41
C VAL A 287 -4.24 1.73 -5.96
N PHE A 288 -3.17 2.12 -5.30
CA PHE A 288 -2.98 1.92 -3.86
C PHE A 288 -3.42 3.15 -3.06
N PHE A 289 -4.14 2.93 -1.97
CA PHE A 289 -4.41 3.92 -0.94
C PHE A 289 -3.76 3.49 0.38
N PHE A 290 -2.79 4.30 0.81
CA PHE A 290 -2.11 4.16 2.08
C PHE A 290 -2.77 5.07 3.11
N ASP A 291 -3.71 4.53 3.88
CA ASP A 291 -4.24 5.24 5.05
C ASP A 291 -3.20 5.27 6.17
N GLU A 292 -3.16 6.38 6.93
CA GLU A 292 -2.14 6.67 7.94
C GLU A 292 -0.69 6.55 7.43
N ALA A 293 -0.44 7.12 6.25
CA ALA A 293 0.85 7.07 5.57
C ALA A 293 2.02 7.59 6.41
N HIS A 294 1.78 8.46 7.39
CA HIS A 294 2.80 8.95 8.32
C HIS A 294 3.54 7.81 9.06
N LEU A 295 2.89 6.65 9.25
CA LEU A 295 3.47 5.48 9.89
C LEU A 295 4.56 4.80 9.03
N LEU A 296 4.56 5.02 7.71
CA LEU A 296 5.66 4.59 6.82
C LEU A 296 6.92 5.42 7.04
N PHE A 297 6.78 6.71 7.34
CA PHE A 297 7.88 7.68 7.27
C PHE A 297 8.52 8.00 8.62
N ASN A 298 7.79 7.81 9.73
CA ASN A 298 8.31 8.07 11.07
C ASN A 298 9.51 7.18 11.39
N ASP A 299 10.60 7.80 11.84
CA ASP A 299 11.86 7.14 12.23
C ASP A 299 12.39 6.14 11.17
N ALA A 300 12.13 6.43 9.89
CA ALA A 300 12.59 5.61 8.78
C ALA A 300 14.08 5.88 8.49
N PRO A 301 14.94 4.83 8.42
CA PRO A 301 16.33 4.99 8.02
C PRO A 301 16.44 5.62 6.63
N LYS A 302 17.55 6.32 6.37
CA LYS A 302 17.79 6.98 5.07
C LYS A 302 17.69 6.01 3.89
N ALA A 303 18.27 4.81 4.01
CA ALA A 303 18.23 3.78 2.98
C ALA A 303 16.79 3.33 2.66
N PHE A 304 15.92 3.24 3.67
CA PHE A 304 14.51 2.92 3.48
C PHE A 304 13.78 4.04 2.73
N LEU A 305 13.97 5.31 3.12
CA LEU A 305 13.35 6.45 2.44
C LEU A 305 13.80 6.57 0.98
N GLU A 306 15.07 6.28 0.69
CA GLU A 306 15.60 6.23 -0.68
C GLU A 306 14.95 5.12 -1.51
N GLN A 307 14.73 3.95 -0.91
CA GLN A 307 14.03 2.84 -1.55
C GLN A 307 12.56 3.18 -1.83
N VAL A 308 11.84 3.77 -0.88
CA VAL A 308 10.47 4.26 -1.06
C VAL A 308 10.41 5.25 -2.23
N ASN A 309 11.26 6.29 -2.21
CA ASN A 309 11.30 7.29 -3.27
C ASN A 309 11.57 6.68 -4.64
N THR A 310 12.46 5.69 -4.70
CA THR A 310 12.78 4.98 -5.94
C THR A 310 11.58 4.19 -6.46
N ILE A 311 10.95 3.38 -5.60
CA ILE A 311 9.78 2.56 -5.97
C ILE A 311 8.63 3.46 -6.42
N ILE A 312 8.26 4.48 -5.65
CA ILE A 312 7.15 5.38 -6.00
C ILE A 312 7.41 6.07 -7.33
N ARG A 313 8.64 6.56 -7.57
CA ARG A 313 8.98 7.21 -8.85
C ARG A 313 8.85 6.27 -10.05
N LEU A 314 9.22 5.01 -9.87
CA LEU A 314 9.30 4.04 -10.96
C LEU A 314 7.96 3.34 -11.23
N ILE A 315 7.16 3.04 -10.20
CA ILE A 315 5.96 2.22 -10.35
C ILE A 315 4.87 2.86 -11.21
N ARG A 316 4.91 4.19 -11.38
CA ARG A 316 4.06 4.91 -12.34
C ARG A 316 4.22 4.39 -13.76
N SER A 317 5.43 4.02 -14.19
CA SER A 317 5.67 3.56 -15.57
C SER A 317 4.98 2.22 -15.85
N LYS A 318 4.65 1.47 -14.80
CA LYS A 318 3.84 0.24 -14.82
C LYS A 318 2.33 0.52 -14.84
N GLY A 319 1.92 1.79 -14.78
CA GLY A 319 0.51 2.20 -14.75
C GLY A 319 -0.13 2.13 -13.36
N ILE A 320 0.66 2.15 -12.29
CA ILE A 320 0.20 2.01 -10.90
C ILE A 320 0.12 3.38 -10.22
N GLY A 321 -1.00 3.65 -9.56
CA GLY A 321 -1.21 4.83 -8.72
C GLY A 321 -0.90 4.55 -7.26
N VAL A 322 -0.36 5.54 -6.55
CA VAL A 322 -0.14 5.44 -5.10
C VAL A 322 -0.59 6.73 -4.42
N PHE A 323 -1.54 6.63 -3.50
CA PHE A 323 -2.09 7.76 -2.77
C PHE A 323 -1.78 7.61 -1.29
N PHE A 324 -1.11 8.61 -0.74
CA PHE A 324 -0.83 8.68 0.69
C PHE A 324 -1.92 9.50 1.38
N CYS A 325 -2.46 8.98 2.48
CA CYS A 325 -3.43 9.70 3.30
C CYS A 325 -2.84 9.98 4.68
N THR A 326 -2.89 11.24 5.13
CA THR A 326 -2.33 11.65 6.43
C THR A 326 -3.13 12.76 7.09
#